data_AF-A6ELN3-F1
#
_entry.id   AF-A6ELN3-F1
#
_cell.length_a   1.000
_cell.length_b   1.000
_cell.length_c   1.000
_cell.angle_alpha   90.00
_cell.angle_beta   90.00
_cell.angle_gamma   90.00
#
_symmetry.space_group_name_H-M   'P 1'
#
loop_
_entity.id
_entity.type
_entity.pdbx_description
1 polymer ?
#
loop_
_entity_poly.entity_id
_entity_poly.type
_entity_poly.pdbx_seq_one_letter_code
_entity_poly.pdbx_strand_id
1 'polypeptide(L)' 'MTTISIKEDLNLDRNSFETLEEFQHYMMLKKQDIPFSEKTIALVKERIKEVDLCQEPGLTWEQVKQGLSQRKNG' A
#
# COMPACT_ATOMS: atom_id res chain seq x y z
N MET A 1 -12.98 -28.84 3.69
CA MET A 1 -12.56 -27.42 3.80
C MET A 1 -11.71 -27.31 5.04
N THR A 2 -10.51 -26.75 4.92
CA THR A 2 -9.60 -26.57 6.05
C THR A 2 -9.42 -25.08 6.26
N THR A 3 -9.94 -24.56 7.37
CA THR A 3 -9.76 -23.15 7.74
C THR A 3 -8.40 -23.01 8.41
N ILE A 4 -7.46 -22.37 7.74
CA ILE A 4 -6.17 -21.99 8.32
C ILE A 4 -6.37 -20.62 8.97
N SER A 5 -6.44 -20.59 10.30
CA SER A 5 -6.46 -19.34 11.05
C SER A 5 -5.03 -18.94 11.40
N ILE A 6 -4.51 -17.91 10.72
CA ILE A 6 -3.23 -17.31 11.09
C ILE A 6 -3.47 -16.48 12.35
N LYS A 7 -2.97 -16.95 13.51
CA LYS A 7 -2.84 -16.10 14.70
C LYS A 7 -1.65 -15.17 14.49
N GLU A 8 -1.91 -13.96 14.00
CA GLU A 8 -0.93 -12.89 14.07
C GLU A 8 -0.92 -12.34 15.50
N ASP A 9 0.12 -12.68 16.28
CA ASP A 9 0.49 -11.91 17.47
C ASP A 9 1.02 -10.55 17.00
N LEU A 10 0.11 -9.61 16.83
CA LEU A 10 0.44 -8.23 16.50
C LEU A 10 1.00 -7.59 17.78
N ASN A 11 2.32 -7.64 17.95
CA ASN A 11 3.04 -6.88 18.97
C ASN A 11 2.97 -5.38 18.64
N LEU A 12 1.78 -4.78 18.80
CA LEU A 12 1.55 -3.36 18.62
C LEU A 12 2.01 -2.64 19.90
N ASP A 13 3.09 -1.88 19.76
CA ASP A 13 3.59 -0.91 20.72
C ASP A 13 2.70 0.35 20.68
N ARG A 14 2.65 1.11 21.79
CA ARG A 14 2.05 2.46 21.85
C ARG A 14 2.54 3.40 20.74
N ASN A 15 3.71 3.17 20.17
CA ASN A 15 4.30 3.93 19.06
C ASN A 15 4.05 3.30 17.67
N SER A 16 3.26 2.22 17.56
CA SER A 16 3.00 1.60 16.26
C SER A 16 2.13 2.45 15.32
N PHE A 17 1.59 3.56 15.82
CA PHE A 17 0.79 4.52 15.05
C PHE A 17 1.16 5.93 15.51
N GLU A 18 1.37 6.85 14.57
CA GLU A 18 1.70 8.25 14.87
C GLU A 18 0.45 9.04 15.25
N THR A 19 -0.70 8.64 14.71
CA THR A 19 -1.99 9.31 14.95
C THR A 19 -3.12 8.33 15.28
N LEU A 20 -4.13 8.85 15.98
CA LEU A 20 -5.35 8.09 16.28
C LEU A 20 -6.10 7.69 14.98
N GLU A 21 -6.00 8.50 13.94
CA GLU A 21 -6.62 8.24 12.63
C GLU A 21 -6.01 7.01 11.96
N GLU A 22 -4.68 6.87 12.00
CA GLU A 22 -3.98 5.68 11.48
C GLU A 22 -4.40 4.41 12.21
N PHE A 23 -4.51 4.49 13.55
CA PHE A 23 -4.98 3.36 14.35
C PHE A 23 -6.43 2.99 14.00
N GLN A 24 -7.32 3.98 13.87
CA GLN A 24 -8.72 3.74 13.50
C GLN A 24 -8.84 3.13 12.10
N HIS A 25 -8.04 3.62 11.14
CA HIS A 25 -7.99 3.08 9.78
C HIS A 25 -7.50 1.63 9.78
N TYR A 26 -6.43 1.33 10.52
CA TYR A 26 -5.92 -0.02 10.70
C TYR A 26 -6.99 -0.96 11.28
N MET A 27 -7.69 -0.53 12.33
CA MET A 27 -8.77 -1.30 12.95
C MET A 27 -9.95 -1.54 11.99
N MET A 28 -10.29 -0.57 11.14
CA MET A 28 -11.31 -0.73 10.11
C MET A 28 -10.90 -1.76 9.07
N LEU A 29 -9.65 -1.69 8.57
CA LEU A 29 -9.12 -2.64 7.61
C LEU A 29 -9.03 -4.06 8.20
N LYS A 30 -8.56 -4.19 9.44
CA LYS A 30 -8.52 -5.48 10.16
C LYS A 30 -9.90 -6.08 10.39
N LYS A 31 -10.89 -5.26 10.77
CA LYS A 31 -12.27 -5.72 10.95
C LYS A 31 -12.94 -6.12 9.64
N GLN A 32 -12.51 -5.52 8.53
CA GLN A 32 -13.11 -5.82 7.25
C GLN A 32 -12.70 -7.18 6.72
N ASP A 33 -11.54 -7.73 7.08
CA ASP A 33 -11.01 -9.05 6.63
C ASP A 33 -11.49 -9.42 5.21
N ILE A 34 -11.49 -8.43 4.31
CA ILE A 34 -11.94 -8.61 2.93
C ILE A 34 -10.73 -9.23 2.26
N PRO A 35 -10.76 -10.53 1.93
CA PRO A 35 -9.65 -11.12 1.21
C PRO A 35 -9.52 -10.36 -0.11
N PHE A 36 -8.31 -9.87 -0.40
CA PHE A 36 -8.03 -9.31 -1.71
C PHE A 36 -8.39 -10.33 -2.77
N SER A 37 -9.09 -9.89 -3.82
CA SER A 37 -9.34 -10.78 -4.96
C SER A 37 -8.01 -11.26 -5.56
N GLU A 38 -7.98 -12.46 -6.14
CA GLU A 38 -6.78 -12.98 -6.80
C GLU A 38 -6.23 -12.00 -7.86
N LYS A 39 -7.13 -11.29 -8.55
CA LYS A 39 -6.77 -10.24 -9.51
C LYS A 39 -6.04 -9.07 -8.84
N THR A 40 -6.51 -8.63 -7.68
CA THR A 40 -5.87 -7.55 -6.92
C THR A 40 -4.50 -7.99 -6.42
N ILE A 41 -4.38 -9.23 -5.92
CA ILE A 41 -3.09 -9.80 -5.48
C ILE A 41 -2.10 -9.89 -6.64
N ALA A 42 -2.56 -10.35 -7.81
CA ALA A 42 -1.73 -10.44 -9.01
C ALA A 42 -1.19 -9.07 -9.44
N LEU A 43 -2.05 -8.04 -9.44
CA LEU A 43 -1.67 -6.67 -9.77
C LEU A 43 -0.62 -6.11 -8.78
N VAL A 44 -0.81 -6.31 -7.47
CA VAL A 44 0.17 -5.87 -6.47
C VAL A 44 1.53 -6.56 -6.68
N LYS A 45 1.52 -7.88 -6.93
CA LYS A 45 2.76 -8.64 -7.21
C LYS A 45 3.47 -8.16 -8.47
N GLU A 46 2.72 -7.81 -9.52
CA GLU A 46 3.28 -7.24 -10.74
C GLU A 46 3.98 -5.90 -10.45
N ARG A 47 3.34 -5.01 -9.69
CA ARG A 47 3.92 -3.70 -9.34
C ARG A 47 5.16 -3.80 -8.46
N ILE A 48 5.20 -4.74 -7.53
CA ILE A 48 6.41 -5.00 -6.73
C ILE A 48 7.57 -5.40 -7.65
N LYS A 49 7.33 -6.31 -8.61
CA LYS A 49 8.35 -6.72 -9.59
C LYS A 49 8.82 -5.56 -10.46
N GLU A 50 7.92 -4.67 -10.89
CA GLU A 50 8.30 -3.47 -11.64
C GLU A 50 9.25 -2.58 -10.84
N VAL A 51 9.00 -2.40 -9.54
CA VAL A 51 9.85 -1.60 -8.64
C VAL A 51 11.21 -2.27 -8.42
N ASP A 52 11.23 -3.59 -8.19
CA ASP A 52 12.49 -4.33 -8.01
C ASP A 52 13.39 -4.28 -9.25
N LEU A 53 12.79 -4.13 -10.43
CA LEU A 53 13.50 -4.01 -11.71
C LEU A 53 13.80 -2.55 -12.09
N CYS A 54 13.26 -1.57 -11.37
CA CYS A 54 13.44 -0.17 -11.67
C CYS A 54 14.83 0.29 -11.19
N GLN A 55 15.74 0.52 -12.13
CA GLN A 55 17.10 1.00 -11.84
C GLN A 55 17.17 2.53 -11.72
N GLU A 56 16.13 3.25 -12.13
CA GLU A 56 16.10 4.70 -12.07
C GLU A 56 15.56 5.20 -10.72
N PRO A 57 16.17 6.24 -10.14
CA PRO A 57 15.62 6.87 -8.95
C PRO A 57 14.25 7.48 -9.28
N GLY A 58 13.29 7.33 -8.35
CA GLY A 58 11.97 7.92 -8.47
C GLY A 58 12.02 9.45 -8.62
N LEU A 59 10.97 10.02 -9.21
CA LEU A 59 10.85 11.46 -9.38
C LEU A 59 10.52 12.16 -8.07
N THR A 60 11.11 13.34 -7.87
CA THR A 60 10.68 14.24 -6.79
C THR A 60 9.30 14.82 -7.08
N TRP A 61 8.58 15.22 -6.02
CA TRP A 61 7.24 15.79 -6.17
C TRP A 61 7.20 17.05 -7.05
N GLU A 62 8.24 17.88 -7.02
CA GLU A 62 8.34 19.06 -7.88
C GLU A 62 8.52 18.70 -9.36
N GLN A 63 9.30 17.66 -9.68
CA GLN A 63 9.44 17.15 -11.06
C GLN A 63 8.10 16.58 -11.57
N VAL A 64 7.35 15.89 -10.72
CA VAL A 64 6.02 15.38 -11.07
C VAL A 64 5.06 16.54 -11.39
N LYS A 65 5.03 17.59 -10.54
CA LYS A 65 4.20 18.78 -10.79
C LYS A 65 4.55 19.47 -12.12
N GLN A 66 5.84 19.61 -12.43
CA GLN A 66 6.30 20.20 -13.68
C GLN A 66 5.87 19.39 -14.91
N GLY A 67 5.96 18.06 -14.87
CA GLY A 67 5.50 17.20 -15.96
C GLY A 67 3.99 17.26 -16.20
N LEU A 68 3.20 17.41 -15.13
CA LEU A 68 1.74 17.52 -15.22
C LEU A 68 1.27 18.89 -15.72
N SER A 69 1.99 19.96 -15.40
CA SER A 69 1.65 21.31 -15.87
C SER A 69 1.91 21.49 -17.37
N GLN A 70 2.94 20.84 -17.92
CA GLN A 70 3.27 20.89 -19.35
C GLN A 70 2.23 20.17 -20.23
N ARG A 71 1.55 19.14 -19.73
CA ARG A 71 0.51 18.41 -20.49
C ARG A 71 -0.82 19.15 -20.63
N LYS A 72 -1.03 20.27 -19.92
CA LYS A 72 -2.27 21.06 -20.03
C LYS A 72 -2.27 22.05 -21.20
N ASN A 73 -1.13 22.26 -21.87
CA ASN A 73 -0.97 23.24 -22.94
C ASN A 73 -0.61 22.62 -24.31
N GLY A 74 -0.89 21.33 -24.52
CA GLY A 74 -0.62 20.60 -25.76
C GLY A 74 -1.83 19.81 -26.24
#